data_AF-A0A6J6IGA7-F1
#
_entry.id   AF-A0A6J6IGA7-F1
#
_cell.length_a   1.000
_cell.length_b   1.000
_cell.length_c   1.000
_cell.angle_alpha   90.00
_cell.angle_beta   90.00
_cell.angle_gamma   90.00
#
_symmetry.space_group_name_H-M   'P 1'
#
loop_
_entity.id
_entity.type
_entity.pdbx_description
1 polymer ?
#
loop_
_entity_poly.entity_id
_entity_poly.type
_entity_poly.pdbx_seq_one_letter_code
_entity_poly.pdbx_strand_id
1 'polypeptide(L)'
;MNRISLANKAVALPLLGLVVTWLSFMAATLSNLYVPQPIYNNVGVATFPEEIVQIAPYLFLIGIAAVSVLSLIGKRLAQSSRLEMGENHKLSRAALRFTNLGVVLGLASGAIFAIGNFLGAFNNYAGRSENLVLRLLSVYVPILLATGLVVYILLAAFVFNHGVEKNTDGSKAKISEAQKALGLGYAIPILATAVAIIFGLAVYDVTRTNLQVWIWVIIIAIVATGVVYGTQFATKARSAKPVAPKPRAALAAGAANLNFVLSIIFGSTVTIMAFTFGTTAISKLQTWSQPPVDCVDIECNSIATVSAPTFQWFAEDLAPALVLLVLAIVGIYVTLTERNRETETVKKAK
;
A
#
# COMPACT_ATOMS: atom_id res chain seq x y z
N MET A 1 16.20 -11.29 -31.45
CA MET A 1 15.75 -11.20 -30.04
C MET A 1 14.39 -10.50 -29.99
N ASN A 2 13.31 -11.23 -29.74
CA ASN A 2 11.97 -10.65 -29.62
C ASN A 2 11.93 -9.74 -28.39
N ARG A 3 11.85 -8.42 -28.59
CA ARG A 3 11.68 -7.45 -27.50
C ARG A 3 10.35 -7.73 -26.81
N ILE A 4 10.37 -7.93 -25.48
CA ILE A 4 9.17 -8.07 -24.66
C ILE A 4 8.26 -6.86 -24.93
N SER A 5 6.99 -7.10 -25.29
CA SER A 5 6.02 -6.04 -25.59
C SER A 5 5.84 -5.10 -24.39
N LEU A 6 5.59 -3.82 -24.65
CA LEU A 6 5.35 -2.82 -23.59
C LEU A 6 4.20 -3.23 -22.67
N ALA A 7 3.17 -3.90 -23.21
CA ALA A 7 2.04 -4.38 -22.43
C ALA A 7 2.45 -5.46 -21.41
N ASN A 8 3.31 -6.41 -21.80
CA ASN A 8 3.82 -7.43 -20.88
C ASN A 8 4.66 -6.82 -19.77
N LYS A 9 5.54 -5.86 -20.11
CA LYS A 9 6.33 -5.12 -19.11
C LYS A 9 5.45 -4.34 -18.15
N ALA A 10 4.38 -3.71 -18.65
CA ALA A 10 3.44 -2.95 -17.83
C ALA A 10 2.73 -3.84 -16.78
N VAL A 11 2.46 -5.11 -17.10
CA VAL A 11 1.87 -6.07 -16.15
C VAL A 11 2.90 -6.56 -15.14
N ALA A 12 4.15 -6.75 -15.56
CA ALA A 12 5.22 -7.23 -14.67
C ALA A 12 5.60 -6.22 -13.58
N LEU A 13 5.48 -4.91 -13.84
CA LEU A 13 5.95 -3.88 -12.90
C LEU A 13 5.19 -3.86 -11.56
N PRO A 14 3.84 -3.82 -11.49
CA PRO A 14 3.12 -3.96 -10.22
C PRO A 14 3.50 -5.23 -9.46
N LEU A 15 3.74 -6.35 -10.17
CA LEU A 15 4.11 -7.63 -9.57
C LEU A 15 5.54 -7.60 -9.00
N LEU A 16 6.48 -6.94 -9.67
CA LEU A 16 7.80 -6.68 -9.11
C LEU A 16 7.70 -5.80 -7.86
N GLY A 17 6.81 -4.82 -7.87
CA GLY A 17 6.51 -4.01 -6.69
C GLY A 17 5.96 -4.84 -5.53
N LEU A 18 5.15 -5.86 -5.81
CA LEU A 18 4.67 -6.81 -4.80
C LEU A 18 5.83 -7.60 -4.16
N VAL A 19 6.82 -8.04 -4.94
CA VAL A 19 8.03 -8.71 -4.40
C VAL A 19 8.77 -7.80 -3.44
N VAL A 20 9.04 -6.56 -3.87
CA VAL A 20 9.74 -5.58 -3.01
C VAL A 20 8.92 -5.30 -1.76
N THR A 21 7.60 -5.17 -1.89
CA THR A 21 6.69 -4.98 -0.74
C THR A 21 6.81 -6.12 0.25
N TRP A 22 6.77 -7.36 -0.22
CA TRP A 22 6.89 -8.53 0.64
C TRP A 22 8.23 -8.53 1.38
N LEU A 23 9.34 -8.34 0.65
CA LEU A 23 10.68 -8.29 1.24
C LEU A 23 10.82 -7.17 2.29
N SER A 24 10.32 -5.97 1.99
CA SER A 24 10.38 -4.85 2.93
C SER A 24 9.50 -5.07 4.16
N PHE A 25 8.35 -5.74 4.01
CA PHE A 25 7.47 -6.07 5.13
C PHE A 25 8.08 -7.17 6.01
N MET A 26 8.75 -8.15 5.41
CA MET A 26 9.54 -9.15 6.13
C MET A 26 10.70 -8.49 6.89
N ALA A 27 11.44 -7.59 6.25
CA ALA A 27 12.48 -6.83 6.94
C ALA A 27 11.92 -5.97 8.09
N ALA A 28 10.75 -5.34 7.90
CA ALA A 28 10.08 -4.55 8.93
C ALA A 28 9.69 -5.41 10.14
N THR A 29 9.05 -6.56 9.90
CA THR A 29 8.65 -7.50 10.95
C THR A 29 9.86 -8.08 11.68
N LEU A 30 10.95 -8.37 10.96
CA LEU A 30 12.21 -8.79 11.57
C LEU A 30 12.81 -7.69 12.44
N SER A 31 12.84 -6.44 11.96
CA SER A 31 13.35 -5.31 12.73
C SER A 31 12.54 -5.05 14.01
N ASN A 32 11.23 -5.34 14.00
CA ASN A 32 10.38 -5.22 15.18
C ASN A 32 10.73 -6.23 16.28
N LEU A 33 11.33 -7.39 15.95
CA LEU A 33 11.76 -8.36 16.97
C LEU A 33 12.87 -7.80 17.87
N TYR A 34 13.63 -6.83 17.37
CA TYR A 34 14.74 -6.20 18.09
C TYR A 34 14.34 -4.89 18.79
N VAL A 35 13.07 -4.51 18.77
CA VAL A 35 12.60 -3.34 19.51
C VAL A 35 12.57 -3.70 21.01
N PRO A 36 13.26 -2.93 21.87
CA PRO A 36 13.25 -3.14 23.31
C PRO A 36 11.82 -3.17 23.87
N GLN A 37 11.57 -4.12 24.75
CA GLN A 37 10.27 -4.30 25.38
C GLN A 37 10.20 -3.50 26.68
N PRO A 38 9.02 -3.00 27.07
CA PRO A 38 8.84 -2.39 28.37
C PRO A 38 9.12 -3.40 29.48
N ILE A 39 9.86 -2.97 30.50
CA ILE A 39 10.12 -3.73 31.71
C ILE A 39 9.17 -3.22 32.79
N TYR A 40 8.54 -4.10 33.56
CA TYR A 40 7.65 -3.66 34.64
C TYR A 40 8.38 -3.79 35.98
N ASN A 41 8.30 -2.74 36.78
CA ASN A 41 8.82 -2.79 38.15
C ASN A 41 7.85 -3.55 39.08
N ASN A 42 8.27 -3.80 40.33
CA ASN A 42 7.50 -4.52 41.34
C ASN A 42 6.16 -3.85 41.75
N VAL A 43 5.90 -2.63 41.26
CA VAL A 43 4.65 -1.88 41.50
C VAL A 43 3.79 -1.81 40.22
N GLY A 44 4.18 -2.53 39.17
CA GLY A 44 3.46 -2.61 37.89
C GLY A 44 3.66 -1.40 36.98
N VAL A 45 4.64 -0.54 37.25
CA VAL A 45 4.97 0.61 36.40
C VAL A 45 5.94 0.17 35.30
N ALA A 46 5.55 0.43 34.05
CA ALA A 46 6.40 0.18 32.88
C ALA A 46 7.55 1.20 32.81
N THR A 47 8.76 0.69 32.63
CA THR A 47 9.99 1.44 32.36
C THR A 47 10.55 1.04 31.00
N PHE A 48 11.12 2.02 30.30
CA PHE A 48 11.64 1.86 28.94
C PHE A 48 13.15 2.12 29.02
N PRO A 49 13.95 1.09 29.33
CA PRO A 49 15.36 1.27 29.62
C PRO A 49 16.16 1.74 28.39
N GLU A 50 15.66 1.47 27.19
CA GLU A 50 16.30 1.86 25.94
C GLU A 50 15.28 2.38 24.94
N GLU A 51 15.48 3.63 24.51
CA GLU A 51 14.68 4.28 23.48
C GLU A 51 15.46 4.23 22.16
N ILE A 52 14.90 3.56 21.15
CA ILE A 52 15.51 3.45 19.83
C ILE A 52 14.65 4.09 18.74
N VAL A 53 15.28 4.45 17.61
CA VAL A 53 14.56 4.84 16.41
C VAL A 53 13.88 3.61 15.82
N GLN A 54 12.56 3.65 15.65
CA GLN A 54 11.83 2.56 15.02
C GLN A 54 12.03 2.58 13.51
N ILE A 55 12.71 1.56 12.98
CA ILE A 55 13.03 1.44 11.56
C ILE A 55 11.88 0.79 10.77
N ALA A 56 11.06 -0.05 11.42
CA ALA A 56 9.98 -0.78 10.76
C ALA A 56 8.99 0.11 9.98
N PRO A 57 8.53 1.28 10.49
CA PRO A 57 7.68 2.18 9.71
C PRO A 57 8.29 2.58 8.36
N TYR A 58 9.59 2.82 8.31
CA TYR A 58 10.30 3.16 7.06
C TYR A 58 10.33 1.98 6.09
N LEU A 59 10.58 0.78 6.59
CA LEU A 59 10.61 -0.44 5.77
C LEU A 59 9.23 -0.75 5.19
N PHE A 60 8.16 -0.66 6.00
CA PHE A 60 6.79 -0.75 5.48
C PHE A 60 6.52 0.31 4.41
N LEU A 61 6.95 1.56 4.64
CA LEU A 61 6.76 2.64 3.68
C LEU A 61 7.53 2.40 2.37
N ILE A 62 8.75 1.84 2.41
CA ILE A 62 9.51 1.44 1.21
C ILE A 62 8.72 0.43 0.38
N GLY A 63 8.11 -0.57 1.03
CA GLY A 63 7.27 -1.55 0.35
C GLY A 63 6.07 -0.89 -0.35
N ILE A 64 5.33 -0.06 0.39
CA ILE A 64 4.17 0.69 -0.15
C ILE A 64 4.59 1.60 -1.30
N ALA A 65 5.74 2.28 -1.17
CA ALA A 65 6.30 3.13 -2.21
C ALA A 65 6.65 2.33 -3.46
N ALA A 66 7.30 1.16 -3.31
CA ALA A 66 7.70 0.31 -4.43
C ALA A 66 6.49 -0.13 -5.26
N VAL A 67 5.45 -0.69 -4.64
CA VAL A 67 4.25 -1.11 -5.38
C VAL A 67 3.52 0.06 -6.01
N SER A 68 3.45 1.21 -5.32
CA SER A 68 2.77 2.41 -5.84
C SER A 68 3.50 3.01 -7.05
N VAL A 69 4.81 3.19 -6.95
CA VAL A 69 5.65 3.78 -8.01
C VAL A 69 5.76 2.83 -9.20
N LEU A 70 5.98 1.53 -8.98
CA LEU A 70 6.07 0.57 -10.08
C LEU A 70 4.71 0.38 -10.77
N SER A 71 3.60 0.46 -10.03
CA SER A 71 2.26 0.49 -10.64
C SER A 71 2.03 1.75 -11.47
N LEU A 72 2.51 2.91 -11.00
CA LEU A 72 2.45 4.18 -11.76
C LEU A 72 3.30 4.11 -13.04
N ILE A 73 4.52 3.57 -12.97
CA ILE A 73 5.38 3.38 -14.14
C ILE A 73 4.71 2.39 -15.11
N GLY A 74 4.20 1.27 -14.60
CA GLY A 74 3.44 0.29 -15.39
C GLY A 74 2.23 0.92 -16.07
N LYS A 75 1.51 1.79 -15.38
CA LYS A 75 0.38 2.55 -15.95
C LYS A 75 0.81 3.38 -17.14
N ARG A 76 1.92 4.12 -17.03
CA ARG A 76 2.48 4.93 -18.13
C ARG A 76 2.86 4.05 -19.32
N LEU A 77 3.52 2.90 -19.08
CA LEU A 77 3.86 1.95 -20.14
C LEU A 77 2.61 1.35 -20.81
N ALA A 78 1.57 1.03 -20.04
CA ALA A 78 0.31 0.52 -20.57
C ALA A 78 -0.40 1.57 -21.44
N GLN A 79 -0.33 2.86 -21.09
CA GLN A 79 -0.85 3.95 -21.92
C GLN A 79 -0.09 4.10 -23.23
N SER A 80 1.25 4.14 -23.19
CA SER A 80 2.08 4.18 -24.41
C SER A 80 1.79 2.98 -25.31
N SER A 81 1.65 1.80 -24.72
CA SER A 81 1.29 0.59 -25.44
C SER A 81 -0.08 0.66 -26.13
N ARG A 82 -1.05 1.40 -25.58
CA ARG A 82 -2.36 1.62 -26.23
C ARG A 82 -2.27 2.59 -27.40
N LEU A 83 -1.36 3.56 -27.35
CA LEU A 83 -1.10 4.47 -28.47
C LEU A 83 -0.45 3.73 -29.64
N GLU A 84 0.49 2.82 -29.36
CA GLU A 84 1.21 2.05 -30.39
C GLU A 84 0.36 0.93 -31.01
N MET A 85 -0.38 0.16 -30.22
CA MET A 85 -1.11 -1.03 -30.71
C MET A 85 -2.61 -0.77 -31.00
N GLY A 86 -3.08 0.45 -30.77
CA GLY A 86 -4.46 0.87 -30.95
C GLY A 86 -5.37 0.58 -29.75
N GLU A 87 -6.45 1.36 -29.62
CA GLU A 87 -7.33 1.36 -28.44
C GLU A 87 -8.08 0.04 -28.17
N ASN A 88 -8.17 -0.81 -29.20
CA ASN A 88 -8.86 -2.09 -29.15
C ASN A 88 -7.96 -3.27 -28.75
N HIS A 89 -6.65 -3.05 -28.59
CA HIS A 89 -5.74 -4.10 -28.16
C HIS A 89 -6.08 -4.58 -26.74
N LYS A 90 -6.47 -5.86 -26.62
CA LYS A 90 -7.06 -6.43 -25.39
C LYS A 90 -6.08 -6.40 -24.22
N LEU A 91 -4.83 -6.81 -24.45
CA LEU A 91 -3.80 -6.90 -23.41
C LEU A 91 -3.41 -5.53 -22.87
N SER A 92 -3.28 -4.51 -23.73
CA SER A 92 -2.93 -3.14 -23.28
C SER A 92 -4.05 -2.53 -22.44
N ARG A 93 -5.31 -2.84 -22.76
CA ARG A 93 -6.46 -2.44 -21.94
C ARG A 93 -6.47 -3.14 -20.59
N ALA A 94 -6.18 -4.44 -20.55
CA ALA A 94 -6.08 -5.20 -19.30
C ALA A 94 -4.92 -4.71 -18.43
N ALA A 95 -3.74 -4.51 -19.02
CA ALA A 95 -2.56 -3.96 -18.35
C ALA A 95 -2.83 -2.58 -17.73
N LEU A 96 -3.56 -1.70 -18.43
CA LEU A 96 -3.94 -0.40 -17.90
C LEU A 96 -4.88 -0.51 -16.69
N ARG A 97 -5.84 -1.43 -16.72
CA ARG A 97 -6.76 -1.66 -15.59
C ARG A 97 -6.02 -2.25 -14.39
N PHE A 98 -5.13 -3.21 -14.64
CA PHE A 98 -4.33 -3.85 -13.60
C PHE A 98 -3.37 -2.87 -12.91
N THR A 99 -2.65 -2.07 -13.68
CA THR A 99 -1.76 -1.02 -13.15
C THR A 99 -2.53 0.08 -12.42
N ASN A 100 -3.71 0.47 -12.90
CA ASN A 100 -4.60 1.37 -12.15
C ASN A 100 -5.05 0.77 -10.82
N LEU A 101 -5.40 -0.51 -10.78
CA LEU A 101 -5.72 -1.20 -9.54
C LEU A 101 -4.52 -1.15 -8.58
N GLY A 102 -3.31 -1.45 -9.06
CA GLY A 102 -2.09 -1.37 -8.27
C GLY A 102 -1.84 0.03 -7.68
N VAL A 103 -2.07 1.09 -8.47
CA VAL A 103 -2.00 2.48 -7.98
C VAL A 103 -3.02 2.74 -6.87
N VAL A 104 -4.28 2.32 -7.06
CA VAL A 104 -5.34 2.52 -6.07
C VAL A 104 -5.06 1.76 -4.78
N LEU A 105 -4.61 0.51 -4.88
CA LEU A 105 -4.22 -0.29 -3.73
C LEU A 105 -3.01 0.33 -3.00
N GLY A 106 -2.01 0.82 -3.73
CA GLY A 106 -0.88 1.53 -3.15
C GLY A 106 -1.29 2.80 -2.38
N LEU A 107 -2.18 3.61 -2.95
CA LEU A 107 -2.75 4.80 -2.28
C LEU A 107 -3.52 4.43 -1.01
N ALA A 108 -4.37 3.40 -1.09
CA ALA A 108 -5.14 2.93 0.06
C ALA A 108 -4.22 2.40 1.17
N SER A 109 -3.23 1.57 0.82
CA SER A 109 -2.24 1.07 1.76
C SER A 109 -1.43 2.19 2.41
N GLY A 110 -1.02 3.20 1.66
CA GLY A 110 -0.32 4.38 2.20
C GLY A 110 -1.17 5.18 3.19
N ALA A 111 -2.46 5.36 2.90
CA ALA A 111 -3.39 6.03 3.81
C ALA A 111 -3.63 5.22 5.10
N ILE A 112 -3.88 3.91 4.96
CA ILE A 112 -4.05 3.00 6.11
C ILE A 112 -2.79 2.99 6.97
N PHE A 113 -1.61 2.94 6.35
CA PHE A 113 -0.32 3.00 7.03
C PHE A 113 -0.15 4.30 7.82
N ALA A 114 -0.42 5.46 7.21
CA ALA A 114 -0.28 6.75 7.89
C ALA A 114 -1.23 6.86 9.09
N ILE A 115 -2.49 6.46 8.93
CA ILE A 115 -3.49 6.42 10.02
C ILE A 115 -3.05 5.42 11.09
N GLY A 116 -2.62 4.22 10.72
CA GLY A 116 -2.18 3.19 11.66
C GLY A 116 -0.99 3.64 12.52
N ASN A 117 0.01 4.28 11.92
CA ASN A 117 1.15 4.84 12.67
C ASN A 117 0.72 6.00 13.57
N PHE A 118 -0.17 6.88 13.09
CA PHE A 118 -0.72 7.96 13.89
C PHE A 118 -1.49 7.43 15.11
N LEU A 119 -2.44 6.52 14.91
CA LEU A 119 -3.23 5.91 15.98
C LEU A 119 -2.35 5.12 16.97
N GLY A 120 -1.40 4.34 16.45
CA GLY A 120 -0.45 3.57 17.24
C GLY A 120 0.43 4.46 18.13
N ALA A 121 0.79 5.66 17.65
CA ALA A 121 1.53 6.62 18.46
C ALA A 121 0.76 7.05 19.71
N PHE A 122 -0.58 7.15 19.67
CA PHE A 122 -1.39 7.52 20.85
C PHE A 122 -1.71 6.33 21.75
N ASN A 123 -1.84 5.12 21.20
CA ASN A 123 -2.37 3.97 21.92
C ASN A 123 -1.30 3.07 22.56
N ASN A 124 0.00 3.28 22.27
CA ASN A 124 1.08 2.67 23.03
C ASN A 124 1.29 3.48 24.32
N TYR A 125 0.51 3.12 25.34
CA TYR A 125 0.43 3.71 26.67
C TYR A 125 1.80 3.77 27.38
N ALA A 126 2.02 4.90 28.05
CA ALA A 126 3.01 5.16 29.12
C ALA A 126 4.47 4.87 28.77
N GLY A 127 5.30 5.91 28.64
CA GLY A 127 6.76 5.77 28.46
C GLY A 127 7.26 5.96 27.03
N ARG A 128 6.66 6.92 26.30
CA ARG A 128 7.30 7.44 25.09
C ARG A 128 8.69 7.95 25.43
N SER A 129 9.56 7.89 24.42
CA SER A 129 10.85 8.53 24.51
C SER A 129 10.72 9.96 24.99
N GLU A 130 11.29 10.32 26.14
CA GLU A 130 11.35 11.74 26.53
C GLU A 130 12.07 12.56 25.44
N ASN A 131 12.96 11.86 24.71
CA ASN A 131 13.71 12.36 23.59
C ASN A 131 12.81 12.74 22.39
N LEU A 132 12.77 14.05 22.11
CA LEU A 132 12.03 14.65 21.01
C LEU A 132 12.52 14.18 19.63
N VAL A 133 13.82 13.88 19.48
CA VAL A 133 14.42 13.44 18.22
C VAL A 133 13.95 12.03 17.87
N LEU A 134 13.91 11.13 18.84
CA LEU A 134 13.43 9.75 18.64
C LEU A 134 11.95 9.72 18.25
N ARG A 135 11.13 10.61 18.83
CA ARG A 135 9.73 10.76 18.44
C ARG A 135 9.57 11.32 17.03
N LEU A 136 10.36 12.34 16.66
CA LEU A 136 10.36 12.91 15.32
C LEU A 136 10.68 11.84 14.26
N LEU A 137 11.73 11.06 14.49
CA LEU A 137 12.16 10.03 13.55
C LEU A 137 11.25 8.80 13.55
N SER A 138 10.74 8.35 14.70
CA SER A 138 9.95 7.12 14.74
C SER A 138 8.49 7.30 14.33
N VAL A 139 7.94 8.50 14.51
CA VAL A 139 6.50 8.77 14.28
C VAL A 139 6.28 9.80 13.18
N TYR A 140 6.87 10.99 13.28
CA TYR A 140 6.52 12.11 12.40
C TYR A 140 7.04 11.95 10.97
N VAL A 141 8.31 11.62 10.82
CA VAL A 141 8.92 11.48 9.49
C VAL A 141 8.21 10.40 8.65
N PRO A 142 7.94 9.18 9.15
CA PRO A 142 7.21 8.17 8.37
C PRO A 142 5.80 8.63 7.93
N ILE A 143 5.06 9.31 8.81
CA ILE A 143 3.70 9.82 8.51
C ILE A 143 3.76 10.90 7.42
N LEU A 144 4.71 11.84 7.53
CA LEU A 144 4.89 12.91 6.53
C LEU A 144 5.33 12.34 5.19
N LEU A 145 6.27 11.39 5.18
CA LEU A 145 6.71 10.72 3.96
C LEU A 145 5.58 9.90 3.32
N ALA A 146 4.78 9.18 4.09
CA ALA A 146 3.61 8.45 3.60
C ALA A 146 2.58 9.39 2.96
N THR A 147 2.28 10.50 3.64
CA THR A 147 1.39 11.53 3.12
C THR A 147 1.92 12.10 1.80
N GLY A 148 3.20 12.48 1.77
CA GLY A 148 3.86 13.01 0.58
C GLY A 148 3.82 12.02 -0.58
N LEU A 149 4.08 10.73 -0.31
CA LEU A 149 3.97 9.66 -1.30
C LEU A 149 2.55 9.56 -1.87
N VAL A 150 1.53 9.52 -1.01
CA VAL A 150 0.12 9.39 -1.45
C VAL A 150 -0.27 10.58 -2.33
N VAL A 151 0.06 11.80 -1.91
CA VAL A 151 -0.20 13.02 -2.70
C VAL A 151 0.55 12.97 -4.03
N TYR A 152 1.84 12.60 -4.02
CA TYR A 152 2.64 12.49 -5.24
C TYR A 152 2.04 11.49 -6.22
N ILE A 153 1.71 10.27 -5.77
CA ILE A 153 1.15 9.22 -6.63
C ILE A 153 -0.20 9.63 -7.19
N LEU A 154 -1.05 10.27 -6.39
CA LEU A 154 -2.35 10.76 -6.85
C LEU A 154 -2.20 11.82 -7.94
N LEU A 155 -1.37 12.83 -7.70
CA LEU A 155 -1.11 13.88 -8.69
C LEU A 155 -0.48 13.28 -9.96
N ALA A 156 0.53 12.43 -9.83
CA ALA A 156 1.21 11.82 -10.96
C ALA A 156 0.33 10.85 -11.74
N ALA A 157 -0.59 10.13 -11.09
CA ALA A 157 -1.44 9.13 -11.71
C ALA A 157 -2.68 9.71 -12.38
N PHE A 158 -3.27 10.76 -11.80
CA PHE A 158 -4.59 11.27 -12.20
C PHE A 158 -4.58 12.72 -12.67
N VAL A 159 -3.70 13.56 -12.10
CA VAL A 159 -3.64 14.98 -12.48
C VAL A 159 -2.68 15.17 -13.63
N PHE A 160 -1.41 14.81 -13.51
CA PHE A 160 -0.39 15.06 -14.54
C PHE A 160 -0.41 14.07 -15.70
N ASN A 161 -1.19 12.98 -15.60
CA ASN A 161 -1.25 11.95 -16.61
C ASN A 161 -2.14 12.33 -17.80
N HIS A 162 -1.72 13.35 -18.53
CA HIS A 162 -2.36 13.77 -19.76
C HIS A 162 -1.83 12.87 -20.87
N GLY A 163 -2.70 12.02 -21.41
CA GLY A 163 -2.50 11.55 -22.77
C GLY A 163 -2.29 12.77 -23.65
N VAL A 164 -1.34 12.69 -24.57
CA VAL A 164 -0.97 13.75 -25.51
C VAL A 164 -2.13 13.96 -26.50
N GLU A 165 -3.28 14.45 -26.03
CA GLU A 165 -4.19 15.20 -26.87
C GLU A 165 -3.55 16.58 -26.99
N LYS A 166 -2.71 16.73 -28.01
CA LYS A 166 -2.45 18.06 -28.55
C LYS A 166 -3.79 18.53 -29.10
N ASN A 167 -4.20 19.74 -28.72
CA ASN A 167 -5.18 20.44 -29.55
C ASN A 167 -4.63 20.49 -30.99
N THR A 168 -5.51 20.54 -31.99
CA THR A 168 -5.15 20.63 -33.41
C THR A 168 -4.11 21.73 -33.71
N ASP A 169 -4.00 22.74 -32.85
CA ASP A 169 -3.02 23.84 -32.87
C ASP A 169 -1.65 23.56 -32.20
N GLY A 170 -1.37 22.33 -31.74
CA GLY A 170 -0.07 21.98 -31.14
C GLY A 170 0.19 22.57 -29.74
N SER A 171 -0.74 23.33 -29.17
CA SER A 171 -0.70 23.81 -27.78
C SER A 171 -1.06 22.71 -26.77
N LYS A 172 -0.49 22.77 -25.56
CA LYS A 172 -0.86 21.86 -24.46
C LYS A 172 -2.36 21.99 -24.18
N ALA A 173 -3.11 20.88 -24.25
CA ALA A 173 -4.53 20.89 -23.93
C ALA A 173 -4.76 21.48 -22.53
N LYS A 174 -5.64 22.49 -22.43
CA LYS A 174 -6.06 23.06 -21.15
C LYS A 174 -6.82 21.98 -20.37
N ILE A 175 -6.46 21.78 -19.10
CA ILE A 175 -7.13 20.83 -18.20
C ILE A 175 -8.62 21.19 -18.14
N SER A 176 -9.49 20.26 -18.53
CA SER A 176 -10.94 20.43 -18.47
C SER A 176 -11.41 20.62 -17.03
N GLU A 177 -12.49 21.38 -16.82
CA GLU A 177 -13.07 21.57 -15.48
C GLU A 177 -13.46 20.24 -14.82
N ALA A 178 -13.94 19.28 -15.60
CA ALA A 178 -14.25 17.93 -15.11
C ALA A 178 -12.99 17.18 -14.65
N GLN A 179 -11.84 17.41 -15.30
CA GLN A 179 -10.56 16.81 -14.92
C GLN A 179 -9.97 17.47 -13.67
N LYS A 180 -10.07 18.81 -13.55
CA LYS A 180 -9.70 19.53 -12.32
C LYS A 180 -10.55 19.07 -11.14
N ALA A 181 -11.86 18.96 -11.34
CA ALA A 181 -12.79 18.44 -10.34
C ALA A 181 -12.48 16.98 -9.96
N LEU A 182 -12.09 16.13 -10.92
CA LEU A 182 -11.69 14.76 -10.64
C LEU A 182 -10.43 14.69 -9.77
N GLY A 183 -9.41 15.47 -10.13
CA GLY A 183 -8.17 15.56 -9.34
C GLY A 183 -8.41 16.05 -7.91
N LEU A 184 -9.21 17.11 -7.76
CA LEU A 184 -9.59 17.67 -6.45
C LEU A 184 -10.45 16.68 -5.64
N GLY A 185 -11.35 15.94 -6.28
CA GLY A 185 -12.20 14.95 -5.64
C GLY A 185 -11.41 13.82 -4.97
N TYR A 186 -10.28 13.41 -5.57
CA TYR A 186 -9.37 12.44 -4.94
C TYR A 186 -8.44 13.09 -3.90
N ALA A 187 -7.92 14.30 -4.17
CA ALA A 187 -6.86 14.89 -3.36
C ALA A 187 -7.36 15.49 -2.03
N ILE A 188 -8.52 16.13 -2.02
CA ILE A 188 -9.00 16.91 -0.86
C ILE A 188 -9.20 16.04 0.40
N PRO A 189 -9.84 14.86 0.35
CA PRO A 189 -10.01 14.02 1.55
C PRO A 189 -8.66 13.63 2.17
N ILE A 190 -7.68 13.34 1.32
CA ILE A 190 -6.33 12.92 1.76
C ILE A 190 -5.59 14.10 2.39
N LEU A 191 -5.60 15.27 1.75
CA LEU A 191 -4.98 16.47 2.28
C LEU A 191 -5.61 16.90 3.61
N ALA A 192 -6.93 16.85 3.73
CA ALA A 192 -7.63 17.13 4.97
C ALA A 192 -7.22 16.15 6.09
N THR A 193 -7.08 14.85 5.76
CA THR A 193 -6.61 13.84 6.71
C THR A 193 -5.19 14.11 7.17
N ALA A 194 -4.30 14.48 6.25
CA ALA A 194 -2.93 14.88 6.59
C ALA A 194 -2.88 16.09 7.52
N VAL A 195 -3.66 17.14 7.23
CA VAL A 195 -3.75 18.33 8.08
C VAL A 195 -4.29 17.98 9.47
N ALA A 196 -5.32 17.14 9.54
CA ALA A 196 -5.91 16.67 10.80
C ALA A 196 -4.89 15.89 11.64
N ILE A 197 -4.11 15.01 11.00
CA ILE A 197 -3.04 14.24 11.64
C ILE A 197 -1.95 15.17 12.17
N ILE A 198 -1.43 16.10 11.36
CA ILE A 198 -0.39 17.05 11.78
C ILE A 198 -0.87 17.89 12.96
N PHE A 199 -2.13 18.38 12.91
CA PHE A 199 -2.74 19.12 14.01
C PHE A 199 -2.81 18.28 15.29
N GLY A 200 -3.32 17.04 15.21
CA GLY A 200 -3.41 16.15 16.37
C GLY A 200 -2.05 15.88 17.01
N LEU A 201 -1.01 15.69 16.19
CA LEU A 201 0.37 15.50 16.66
C LEU A 201 0.92 16.76 17.34
N ALA A 202 0.69 17.93 16.76
CA ALA A 202 1.15 19.21 17.34
C ALA A 202 0.51 19.50 18.71
N VAL A 203 -0.81 19.28 18.84
CA VAL A 203 -1.52 19.48 20.11
C VAL A 203 -1.01 18.52 21.18
N TYR A 204 -0.77 17.26 20.83
CA TYR A 204 -0.16 16.30 21.75
C TYR A 204 1.22 16.77 22.24
N ASP A 205 2.05 17.32 21.34
CA ASP A 205 3.40 17.77 21.69
C ASP A 205 3.43 18.97 22.62
N VAL A 206 2.48 19.90 22.46
CA VAL A 206 2.32 21.06 23.35
C VAL A 206 1.77 20.65 24.71
N THR A 207 0.77 19.76 24.74
CA THR A 207 0.06 19.41 25.98
C THR A 207 0.76 18.31 26.78
N ARG A 208 1.57 17.47 26.13
CA ARG A 208 2.23 16.28 26.73
C ARG A 208 1.26 15.32 27.43
N THR A 209 -0.03 15.43 27.14
CA THR A 209 -1.09 14.58 27.68
C THR A 209 -1.75 13.78 26.57
N ASN A 210 -2.42 12.68 26.93
CA ASN A 210 -3.32 11.99 25.99
C ASN A 210 -4.28 12.99 25.35
N LEU A 211 -4.55 12.81 24.05
CA LEU A 211 -5.48 13.65 23.33
C LEU A 211 -6.86 13.58 23.99
N GLN A 212 -7.29 14.70 24.56
CA GLN A 212 -8.64 14.84 25.10
C GLN A 212 -9.68 14.55 24.01
N VAL A 213 -10.83 14.04 24.42
CA VAL A 213 -11.94 13.66 23.52
C VAL A 213 -12.30 14.80 22.55
N TRP A 214 -12.27 16.06 23.01
CA TRP A 214 -12.53 17.22 22.16
C TRP A 214 -11.52 17.42 21.03
N ILE A 215 -10.25 17.03 21.23
CA ILE A 215 -9.24 17.11 20.16
C ILE A 215 -9.54 16.05 19.08
N TRP A 216 -10.00 14.86 19.48
CA TRP A 216 -10.50 13.85 18.55
C TRP A 216 -11.68 14.35 17.73
N VAL A 217 -12.63 15.05 18.36
CA VAL A 217 -13.77 15.67 17.66
C VAL A 217 -13.29 16.64 16.60
N ILE A 218 -12.28 17.49 16.90
CA ILE A 218 -11.71 18.44 15.92
C ILE A 218 -11.03 17.70 14.77
N ILE A 219 -10.21 16.68 15.06
CA ILE A 219 -9.55 15.85 14.03
C ILE A 219 -10.58 15.23 13.08
N ILE A 220 -11.63 14.61 13.64
CA ILE A 220 -12.69 13.97 12.86
C ILE A 220 -13.48 15.01 12.06
N ALA A 221 -13.73 16.19 12.60
CA ALA A 221 -14.42 17.27 11.89
C ALA A 221 -13.62 17.75 10.66
N ILE A 222 -12.29 17.89 10.76
CA ILE A 222 -11.42 18.24 9.63
C ILE A 222 -11.50 17.14 8.56
N VAL A 223 -11.37 15.87 8.94
CA VAL A 223 -11.45 14.72 8.02
C VAL A 223 -12.82 14.68 7.33
N ALA A 224 -13.90 14.77 8.09
CA ALA A 224 -15.27 14.75 7.57
C ALA A 224 -15.50 15.88 6.56
N THR A 225 -15.01 17.09 6.86
CA THR A 225 -15.07 18.23 5.95
C THR A 225 -14.35 17.93 4.63
N GLY A 226 -13.15 17.35 4.70
CA GLY A 226 -12.40 16.90 3.53
C GLY A 226 -13.15 15.85 2.69
N VAL A 227 -13.75 14.86 3.33
CA VAL A 227 -14.55 13.81 2.65
C VAL A 227 -15.77 14.42 1.95
N VAL A 228 -16.48 15.34 2.61
CA VAL A 228 -17.65 16.01 2.03
C VAL A 228 -17.24 16.81 0.79
N TYR A 229 -16.21 17.66 0.90
CA TYR A 229 -15.75 18.44 -0.25
C TYR A 229 -15.22 17.54 -1.38
N GLY A 230 -14.42 16.51 -1.06
CA GLY A 230 -13.94 15.55 -2.06
C GLY A 230 -15.10 14.87 -2.80
N THR A 231 -16.15 14.49 -2.09
CA THR A 231 -17.36 13.91 -2.68
C THR A 231 -18.06 14.89 -3.63
N GLN A 232 -18.19 16.16 -3.25
CA GLN A 232 -18.77 17.21 -4.12
C GLN A 232 -17.94 17.44 -5.40
N PHE A 233 -16.61 17.40 -5.32
CA PHE A 233 -15.77 17.51 -6.50
C PHE A 233 -15.84 16.26 -7.38
N ALA A 234 -15.94 15.07 -6.78
CA ALA A 234 -16.11 13.82 -7.51
C ALA A 234 -17.46 13.74 -8.26
N THR A 235 -18.54 14.28 -7.68
CA THR A 235 -19.85 14.36 -8.36
C THR A 235 -19.83 15.34 -9.53
N LYS A 236 -19.18 16.51 -9.38
CA LYS A 236 -18.95 17.46 -10.49
C LYS A 236 -18.13 16.88 -11.64
N ALA A 237 -17.23 15.94 -11.35
CA ALA A 237 -16.46 15.25 -12.39
C ALA A 237 -17.29 14.21 -13.18
N ARG A 238 -18.33 13.62 -12.54
CA ARG A 238 -19.19 12.59 -13.15
C ARG A 238 -20.28 13.12 -14.07
N SER A 239 -20.64 14.40 -13.99
CA SER A 239 -21.69 15.00 -14.83
C SER A 239 -21.29 15.16 -16.30
N ALA A 240 -20.07 14.82 -16.70
CA ALA A 240 -19.63 14.78 -18.09
C ALA A 240 -20.02 13.43 -18.77
N LYS A 241 -21.18 13.43 -19.43
CA LYS A 241 -21.74 12.41 -20.36
C LYS A 241 -21.50 10.92 -20.03
N PRO A 242 -22.52 10.19 -19.54
CA PRO A 242 -22.46 8.74 -19.44
C PRO A 242 -22.41 8.10 -20.84
N VAL A 243 -21.34 7.38 -21.14
CA VAL A 243 -21.23 6.55 -22.35
C VAL A 243 -22.14 5.33 -22.19
N ALA A 244 -23.02 5.10 -23.16
CA ALA A 244 -23.96 3.99 -23.15
C ALA A 244 -23.25 2.63 -22.92
N PRO A 245 -23.78 1.76 -22.04
CA PRO A 245 -23.17 0.47 -21.74
C PRO A 245 -23.15 -0.39 -23.01
N LYS A 246 -21.94 -0.78 -23.46
CA LYS A 246 -21.79 -1.70 -24.60
C LYS A 246 -22.48 -3.05 -24.29
N PRO A 247 -23.24 -3.61 -25.24
CA PRO A 247 -23.90 -4.91 -25.04
C PRO A 247 -22.87 -6.02 -24.84
N ARG A 248 -23.07 -6.85 -23.81
CA ARG A 248 -22.22 -8.00 -23.48
C ARG A 248 -22.79 -9.26 -24.14
N ALA A 249 -22.03 -9.91 -25.01
CA ALA A 249 -22.41 -11.21 -25.58
C ALA A 249 -22.31 -12.29 -24.49
N ALA A 250 -23.41 -13.00 -24.22
CA ALA A 250 -23.64 -13.69 -22.94
C ALA A 250 -23.10 -15.14 -22.84
N LEU A 251 -22.93 -15.89 -23.95
CA LEU A 251 -22.74 -17.35 -23.83
C LEU A 251 -21.27 -17.82 -23.77
N ALA A 252 -20.39 -17.39 -24.69
CA ALA A 252 -18.95 -17.69 -24.63
C ALA A 252 -18.21 -16.90 -23.52
N ALA A 253 -18.86 -15.87 -22.97
CA ALA A 253 -18.35 -15.06 -21.88
C ALA A 253 -18.46 -15.75 -20.50
N GLY A 254 -19.33 -16.76 -20.33
CA GLY A 254 -19.56 -17.42 -19.04
C GLY A 254 -18.32 -18.09 -18.45
N ALA A 255 -17.71 -19.01 -19.20
CA ALA A 255 -16.49 -19.73 -18.76
C ALA A 255 -15.29 -18.79 -18.58
N ALA A 256 -15.12 -17.81 -19.48
CA ALA A 256 -14.05 -16.82 -19.39
C ALA A 256 -14.22 -15.85 -18.20
N ASN A 257 -15.46 -15.57 -17.79
CA ASN A 257 -15.75 -14.76 -16.61
C ASN A 257 -15.56 -15.56 -15.32
N LEU A 258 -15.95 -16.84 -15.29
CA LEU A 258 -15.73 -17.71 -14.14
C LEU A 258 -14.24 -17.89 -13.85
N ASN A 259 -13.44 -18.26 -14.86
CA ASN A 259 -11.99 -18.40 -14.70
C ASN A 259 -11.32 -17.08 -14.29
N PHE A 260 -11.87 -15.94 -14.72
CA PHE A 260 -11.39 -14.64 -14.26
C PHE A 260 -11.66 -14.40 -12.76
N VAL A 261 -12.88 -14.68 -12.30
CA VAL A 261 -13.22 -14.55 -10.88
C VAL A 261 -12.35 -15.49 -10.04
N LEU A 262 -12.18 -16.75 -10.47
CA LEU A 262 -11.30 -17.70 -9.80
C LEU A 262 -9.85 -17.22 -9.75
N SER A 263 -9.33 -16.65 -10.84
CA SER A 263 -7.97 -16.10 -10.87
C SER A 263 -7.78 -14.91 -9.92
N ILE A 264 -8.81 -14.08 -9.74
CA ILE A 264 -8.79 -12.99 -8.74
C ILE A 264 -8.74 -13.57 -7.34
N ILE A 265 -9.64 -14.50 -7.01
CA ILE A 265 -9.72 -15.12 -5.68
C ILE A 265 -8.42 -15.85 -5.35
N PHE A 266 -7.89 -16.63 -6.30
CA PHE A 266 -6.60 -17.30 -6.17
C PHE A 266 -5.48 -16.28 -5.91
N GLY A 267 -5.34 -15.28 -6.78
CA GLY A 267 -4.27 -14.28 -6.67
C GLY A 267 -4.31 -13.51 -5.35
N SER A 268 -5.50 -13.05 -4.92
CA SER A 268 -5.65 -12.32 -3.66
C SER A 268 -5.40 -13.20 -2.45
N THR A 269 -5.99 -14.40 -2.40
CA THR A 269 -5.89 -15.31 -1.26
C THR A 269 -4.45 -15.77 -1.06
N VAL A 270 -3.80 -16.24 -2.13
CA VAL A 270 -2.43 -16.74 -2.07
C VAL A 270 -1.46 -15.61 -1.71
N THR A 271 -1.68 -14.39 -2.20
CA THR A 271 -0.88 -13.23 -1.78
C THR A 271 -1.05 -12.95 -0.29
N ILE A 272 -2.27 -12.93 0.25
CA ILE A 272 -2.51 -12.73 1.69
C ILE A 272 -1.80 -13.83 2.50
N MET A 273 -1.95 -15.09 2.11
CA MET A 273 -1.28 -16.22 2.78
C MET A 273 0.24 -16.06 2.77
N ALA A 274 0.84 -15.61 1.66
CA ALA A 274 2.28 -15.37 1.58
C ALA A 274 2.75 -14.31 2.59
N PHE A 275 2.01 -13.23 2.78
CA PHE A 275 2.34 -12.21 3.79
C PHE A 275 2.13 -12.71 5.22
N THR A 276 1.01 -13.39 5.47
CA THR A 276 0.68 -13.93 6.80
C THR A 276 1.68 -14.99 7.25
N PHE A 277 1.98 -15.96 6.39
CA PHE A 277 2.95 -17.02 6.71
C PHE A 277 4.37 -16.49 6.83
N GLY A 278 4.78 -15.54 5.97
CA GLY A 278 6.08 -14.89 6.10
C GLY A 278 6.23 -14.15 7.44
N THR A 279 5.20 -13.38 7.84
CA THR A 279 5.19 -12.69 9.13
C THR A 279 5.26 -13.67 10.29
N THR A 280 4.48 -14.75 10.22
CA THR A 280 4.45 -15.80 11.26
C THR A 280 5.80 -16.52 11.37
N ALA A 281 6.45 -16.82 10.24
CA ALA A 281 7.77 -17.42 10.21
C ALA A 281 8.79 -16.53 10.93
N ILE A 282 8.77 -15.22 10.68
CA ILE A 282 9.66 -14.27 11.37
C ILE A 282 9.35 -14.22 12.86
N SER A 283 8.07 -14.15 13.25
CA SER A 283 7.68 -14.16 14.67
C SER A 283 8.17 -15.40 15.42
N LYS A 284 8.32 -16.56 14.76
CA LYS A 284 8.89 -17.78 15.37
C LYS A 284 10.36 -17.66 15.77
N LEU A 285 11.09 -16.67 15.25
CA LEU A 285 12.47 -16.40 15.68
C LEU A 285 12.52 -15.81 17.10
N GLN A 286 11.42 -15.28 17.61
CA GLN A 286 11.33 -14.71 18.95
C GLN A 286 10.60 -15.67 19.88
N THR A 287 11.23 -16.02 21.00
CA THR A 287 10.63 -16.77 22.09
C THR A 287 10.57 -15.92 23.35
N TRP A 288 9.59 -16.21 24.21
CA TRP A 288 9.36 -15.48 25.44
C TRP A 288 9.58 -16.40 26.62
N SER A 289 10.41 -15.99 27.57
CA SER A 289 10.59 -16.74 28.82
C SER A 289 9.33 -16.67 29.67
N GLN A 290 8.99 -17.77 30.35
CA GLN A 290 7.99 -17.74 31.41
C GLN A 290 8.68 -17.41 32.73
N PRO A 291 8.34 -16.30 33.40
CA PRO A 291 8.90 -16.00 34.71
C PRO A 291 8.47 -17.09 35.72
N PRO A 292 9.32 -17.42 36.72
CA PRO A 292 8.96 -18.39 37.75
C PRO A 292 7.71 -17.97 38.54
N VAL A 293 6.90 -18.94 38.95
CA VAL A 293 5.60 -18.71 39.65
C VAL A 293 5.76 -17.89 40.93
N ASP A 294 6.92 -18.01 41.58
CA ASP A 294 7.14 -17.48 42.92
C ASP A 294 7.93 -16.16 42.91
N CYS A 295 8.53 -15.78 41.76
CA CYS A 295 9.39 -14.61 41.56
C CYS A 295 10.32 -14.24 42.74
N VAL A 296 10.79 -15.23 43.50
CA VAL A 296 11.66 -14.98 44.65
C VAL A 296 13.04 -14.60 44.12
N ASP A 297 13.51 -13.39 44.48
CA ASP A 297 14.81 -12.82 44.12
C ASP A 297 15.08 -12.56 42.62
N ILE A 298 14.04 -12.53 41.78
CA ILE A 298 14.14 -12.22 40.34
C ILE A 298 12.97 -11.36 39.87
N GLU A 299 13.22 -10.43 38.95
CA GLU A 299 12.16 -9.62 38.35
C GLU A 299 11.18 -10.50 37.54
N CYS A 300 9.87 -10.35 37.77
CA CYS A 300 8.80 -11.08 37.06
C CYS A 300 8.62 -10.62 35.59
N ASN A 301 9.70 -10.38 34.86
CA ASN A 301 9.66 -9.87 33.50
C ASN A 301 9.91 -11.01 32.50
N SER A 302 9.03 -11.14 31.50
CA SER A 302 9.28 -12.03 30.36
C SER A 302 10.36 -11.40 29.48
N ILE A 303 11.42 -12.15 29.23
CA ILE A 303 12.55 -11.69 28.43
C ILE A 303 12.41 -12.32 27.04
N ALA A 304 12.34 -11.47 26.02
CA ALA A 304 12.34 -11.92 24.64
C ALA A 304 13.75 -12.39 24.25
N THR A 305 13.85 -13.60 23.70
CA THR A 305 15.09 -14.13 23.13
C THR A 305 14.89 -14.29 21.62
N VAL A 306 15.76 -13.67 20.82
CA VAL A 306 15.72 -13.76 19.36
C VAL A 306 16.77 -14.76 18.89
N SER A 307 16.31 -15.83 18.26
CA SER A 307 17.16 -16.89 17.71
C SER A 307 17.66 -16.52 16.31
N ALA A 308 18.89 -16.91 15.99
CA ALA A 308 19.44 -16.70 14.65
C ALA A 308 18.68 -17.58 13.62
N PRO A 309 18.45 -17.08 12.39
CA PRO A 309 17.84 -17.87 11.32
C PRO A 309 18.65 -19.13 11.00
N THR A 310 18.02 -20.31 11.13
CA THR A 310 18.61 -21.59 10.74
C THR A 310 18.15 -22.02 9.36
N PHE A 311 18.87 -22.96 8.73
CA PHE A 311 18.42 -23.54 7.46
C PHE A 311 17.07 -24.26 7.61
N GLN A 312 16.85 -24.94 8.74
CA GLN A 312 15.58 -25.60 9.03
C GLN A 312 14.43 -24.59 9.09
N TRP A 313 14.59 -23.50 9.84
CA TRP A 313 13.60 -22.40 9.88
C TRP A 313 13.32 -21.84 8.48
N PHE A 314 14.37 -21.61 7.69
CA PHE A 314 14.18 -21.12 6.33
C PHE A 314 13.36 -22.09 5.47
N ALA A 315 13.68 -23.38 5.51
CA ALA A 315 13.03 -24.38 4.67
C ALA A 315 11.59 -24.70 5.12
N GLU A 316 11.34 -24.79 6.42
CA GLU A 316 10.06 -25.22 6.99
C GLU A 316 9.09 -24.07 7.21
N ASP A 317 9.58 -22.88 7.58
CA ASP A 317 8.73 -21.74 7.94
C ASP A 317 8.69 -20.66 6.87
N LEU A 318 9.85 -20.18 6.38
CA LEU A 318 9.89 -19.03 5.46
C LEU A 318 9.68 -19.40 3.99
N ALA A 319 10.27 -20.49 3.52
CA ALA A 319 10.24 -20.90 2.11
C ALA A 319 8.83 -21.15 1.58
N PRO A 320 7.88 -21.76 2.34
CA PRO A 320 6.49 -21.87 1.88
C PRO A 320 5.86 -20.51 1.54
N ALA A 321 6.12 -19.48 2.33
CA ALA A 321 5.63 -18.13 2.06
C ALA A 321 6.20 -17.53 0.77
N LEU A 322 7.50 -17.76 0.49
CA LEU A 322 8.14 -17.37 -0.77
C LEU A 322 7.54 -18.11 -1.97
N VAL A 323 7.31 -19.42 -1.85
CA VAL A 323 6.68 -20.22 -2.91
C VAL A 323 5.28 -19.70 -3.21
N LEU A 324 4.47 -19.42 -2.19
CA LEU A 324 3.14 -18.81 -2.36
C LEU A 324 3.21 -17.46 -3.08
N LEU A 325 4.17 -16.60 -2.70
CA LEU A 325 4.38 -15.31 -3.37
C LEU A 325 4.70 -15.50 -4.87
N VAL A 326 5.60 -16.42 -5.21
CA VAL A 326 5.96 -16.73 -6.60
C VAL A 326 4.76 -17.29 -7.36
N LEU A 327 3.99 -18.21 -6.76
CA LEU A 327 2.78 -18.76 -7.37
C LEU A 327 1.72 -17.68 -7.63
N ALA A 328 1.52 -16.75 -6.70
CA ALA A 328 0.62 -15.62 -6.89
C ALA A 328 1.08 -14.73 -8.06
N ILE A 329 2.38 -14.39 -8.11
CA ILE A 329 2.95 -13.54 -9.17
C ILE A 329 2.82 -14.21 -10.54
N VAL A 330 3.28 -15.45 -10.66
CA VAL A 330 3.22 -16.21 -11.92
C VAL A 330 1.78 -16.44 -12.34
N GLY A 331 0.90 -16.83 -11.41
CA GLY A 331 -0.52 -17.04 -11.66
C GLY A 331 -1.21 -15.77 -12.16
N ILE A 332 -1.02 -14.63 -11.50
CA ILE A 332 -1.61 -13.35 -11.93
C ILE A 332 -1.04 -12.94 -13.30
N TYR A 333 0.28 -13.05 -13.50
CA TYR A 333 0.90 -12.68 -14.77
C TYR A 333 0.38 -13.53 -15.93
N VAL A 334 0.42 -14.87 -15.80
CA VAL A 334 0.02 -15.80 -16.86
C VAL A 334 -1.47 -15.69 -17.16
N THR A 335 -2.32 -15.63 -16.13
CA THR A 335 -3.78 -15.48 -16.34
C THR A 335 -4.12 -14.18 -17.05
N LEU A 336 -3.41 -13.08 -16.74
CA LEU A 336 -3.66 -11.79 -17.37
C LEU A 336 -3.12 -11.72 -18.81
N THR A 337 -1.99 -12.34 -19.10
CA THR A 337 -1.40 -12.36 -20.45
C THR A 337 -2.13 -13.33 -21.39
N GLU A 338 -2.34 -14.58 -20.98
CA GLU A 338 -2.99 -15.60 -21.81
C GLU A 338 -4.44 -15.25 -22.12
N ARG A 339 -5.20 -14.74 -21.14
CA ARG A 339 -6.61 -14.33 -21.37
C ARG A 339 -6.73 -13.23 -22.42
N ASN A 340 -5.72 -12.37 -22.54
CA ASN A 340 -5.75 -11.23 -23.44
C ASN A 340 -4.87 -11.42 -24.68
N ARG A 341 -4.36 -12.64 -24.90
CA ARG A 341 -3.61 -12.99 -26.09
C ARG A 341 -4.51 -12.95 -27.31
N GLU A 342 -4.06 -12.31 -28.38
CA GLU A 342 -4.77 -12.34 -29.66
C GLU A 342 -4.47 -13.66 -30.39
N THR A 343 -5.51 -14.36 -30.84
CA THR A 343 -5.39 -15.58 -31.64
C THR A 343 -4.82 -15.25 -33.03
N GLU A 344 -4.00 -16.15 -33.60
CA GLU A 344 -3.28 -15.91 -34.87
C GLU A 344 -4.20 -15.57 -36.06
N THR A 345 -5.45 -16.00 -36.03
CA THR A 345 -6.46 -15.69 -37.04
C THR A 345 -6.78 -14.19 -37.15
N VAL A 346 -6.61 -13.41 -36.08
CA VAL A 346 -6.84 -11.96 -36.09
C VAL A 346 -5.61 -11.19 -36.57
N LYS A 347 -4.41 -11.75 -36.39
CA LYS A 347 -3.14 -11.15 -36.88
C LYS A 347 -3.01 -11.14 -38.40
N LYS A 348 -3.67 -12.06 -39.11
CA LYS A 348 -3.68 -12.10 -40.58
C LYS A 348 -4.75 -11.20 -41.22
N ALA A 349 -5.67 -10.65 -40.43
CA ALA A 349 -6.77 -9.80 -40.90
C ALA A 349 -6.53 -8.28 -40.67
N LYS A 350 -5.37 -7.93 -40.13
CA LYS A 350 -4.84 -6.56 -40.03
C LYS A 350 -3.60 -6.46 -40.90
#